data_AF-A0A5S3PWG1-F1
#
_entry.id   AF-A0A5S3PWG1-F1
#
_cell.length_a   1.000
_cell.length_b   1.000
_cell.length_c   1.000
_cell.angle_alpha   90.00
_cell.angle_beta   90.00
_cell.angle_gamma   90.00
#
_symmetry.space_group_name_H-M   'P 1'
#
loop_
_entity.id
_entity.type
_entity.pdbx_description
1 polymer ?
#
loop_
_entity_poly.entity_id
_entity_poly.type
_entity_poly.pdbx_seq_one_letter_code
_entity_poly.pdbx_strand_id
1 'polypeptide(L)'
;MKIKFFTLMLLVAAVSFSQESDITEQLFETYENYKEPSLDKRRIKHHQLQPLLAKFRANPFFTVKVVGKSIEGRDLSLVSIGRGKTNVYLWSQMHGNEPTATQAIFDIFNFLSSDDFKDEKKEILDNLTLHFLPMLNPDGAERFQRRNVLGVDINRDALRLQSPESQTLKRVRDSLNADFGFNLHDQSTYYNAERTEKPATISYLAPAYNYEKDINEKRGNAMKVIVFMNNIIQKYAPGQVGRYNDDFEPRAFGDNIQKWGTSTILIESGGYANDIEKQEIRKLNYVSILSAIYTIAKGNYADIPLEDYEKIPENDRKLFDLKITNATYEINGKPYILDIGMNRLEVPIEESTDFWYSSRVIDQGDLSTYYGYETFDASGYTIRAGKAAPEILKMPSELKANEALELLQKGYAYARSKNIPSDWLDFKMPMHLISPGYELPELNLEVGINPTFLLEKNGLYEYAIINGFLIDLKNGEGNFKNSMIYR
;
A
#
# COMPACT_ATOMS: atom_id res chain seq x y z
N MET A 1 -0.49 0.14 86.50
CA MET A 1 -1.20 0.25 85.20
C MET A 1 -0.19 0.02 84.07
N LYS A 2 -0.16 -1.18 83.49
CA LYS A 2 0.69 -1.49 82.32
C LYS A 2 -0.24 -1.82 81.16
N ILE A 3 -0.32 -0.93 80.18
CA ILE A 3 -1.15 -1.06 78.97
C ILE A 3 -0.39 -1.97 78.00
N LYS A 4 -1.01 -3.09 77.62
CA LYS A 4 -0.52 -3.96 76.54
C LYS A 4 -0.97 -3.38 75.21
N PHE A 5 -0.02 -2.98 74.36
CA PHE A 5 -0.30 -2.70 72.95
C PHE A 5 -0.49 -4.01 72.19
N PHE A 6 -1.66 -4.20 71.59
CA PHE A 6 -1.93 -5.25 70.63
C PHE A 6 -1.64 -4.68 69.24
N THR A 7 -0.60 -5.18 68.58
CA THR A 7 -0.31 -4.85 67.18
C THR A 7 -1.18 -5.73 66.30
N LEU A 8 -2.22 -5.15 65.69
CA LEU A 8 -3.06 -5.81 64.69
C LEU A 8 -2.32 -5.78 63.35
N MET A 9 -1.81 -6.92 62.91
CA MET A 9 -1.15 -7.07 61.61
C MET A 9 -2.24 -7.30 60.55
N LEU A 10 -2.55 -6.27 59.76
CA LEU A 10 -3.47 -6.37 58.63
C LEU A 10 -2.74 -7.07 57.47
N LEU A 11 -3.15 -8.28 57.13
CA LEU A 11 -2.67 -8.99 55.94
C LEU A 11 -3.42 -8.44 54.72
N VAL A 12 -2.78 -7.57 53.94
CA VAL A 12 -3.29 -7.15 52.63
C VAL A 12 -2.88 -8.22 51.63
N ALA A 13 -3.84 -9.03 51.19
CA ALA A 13 -3.66 -9.92 50.06
C ALA A 13 -3.60 -9.07 48.78
N ALA A 14 -2.40 -8.84 48.26
CA ALA A 14 -2.22 -8.30 46.91
C ALA A 14 -2.65 -9.39 45.92
N VAL A 15 -3.86 -9.25 45.36
CA VAL A 15 -4.26 -10.00 44.18
C VAL A 15 -3.50 -9.38 43.01
N SER A 16 -2.35 -9.98 42.68
CA SER A 16 -1.66 -9.69 41.44
C SER A 16 -2.54 -10.20 40.30
N PHE A 17 -3.34 -9.32 39.71
CA PHE A 17 -3.86 -9.57 38.36
C PHE A 17 -2.64 -9.59 37.43
N SER A 18 -2.23 -10.80 37.05
CA SER A 18 -1.40 -11.00 35.86
C SER A 18 -2.16 -10.40 34.69
N GLN A 19 -1.75 -9.21 34.22
CA GLN A 19 -2.09 -8.76 32.88
C GLN A 19 -1.39 -9.73 31.94
N GLU A 20 -2.12 -10.75 31.50
CA GLU A 20 -1.73 -11.50 30.31
C GLU A 20 -1.73 -10.47 29.18
N SER A 21 -0.53 -10.03 28.78
CA SER A 21 -0.36 -9.10 27.69
C SER A 21 -0.90 -9.75 26.42
N ASP A 22 -1.88 -9.09 25.79
CA ASP A 22 -2.45 -9.56 24.52
C ASP A 22 -1.33 -9.63 23.48
N ILE A 23 -0.98 -10.83 23.01
CA ILE A 23 0.05 -11.05 21.99
C ILE A 23 -0.16 -10.12 20.79
N THR A 24 -1.41 -9.82 20.42
CA THR A 24 -1.70 -8.95 19.28
C THR A 24 -1.15 -7.54 19.45
N GLU A 25 -1.07 -7.04 20.69
CA GLU A 25 -0.45 -5.76 21.02
C GLU A 25 1.07 -5.83 20.95
N GLN A 26 1.63 -6.89 21.54
CA GLN A 26 3.07 -7.10 21.54
C GLN A 26 3.63 -7.28 20.12
N LEU A 27 2.88 -7.89 19.20
CA LEU A 27 3.25 -8.00 17.79
C LEU A 27 3.48 -6.63 17.14
N PHE A 28 2.66 -5.63 17.46
CA PHE A 28 2.81 -4.28 16.92
C PHE A 28 4.00 -3.54 17.57
N GLU A 29 4.15 -3.66 18.89
CA GLU A 29 5.21 -2.95 19.64
C GLU A 29 6.60 -3.49 19.35
N THR A 30 6.73 -4.81 19.15
CA THR A 30 8.02 -5.50 18.95
C THR A 30 8.40 -5.69 17.48
N TYR A 31 7.59 -5.18 16.53
CA TYR A 31 7.76 -5.38 15.09
C TYR A 31 9.19 -5.13 14.59
N GLU A 32 9.85 -4.05 15.05
CA GLU A 32 11.19 -3.66 14.60
C GLU A 32 12.26 -4.73 14.87
N ASN A 33 12.03 -5.65 15.83
CA ASN A 33 12.93 -6.77 16.10
C ASN A 33 12.92 -7.84 15.00
N TYR A 34 11.86 -7.88 14.19
CA TYR A 34 11.62 -8.93 13.19
C TYR A 34 11.67 -8.40 11.76
N LYS A 35 11.63 -7.08 11.57
CA LYS A 35 11.71 -6.44 10.26
C LYS A 35 12.98 -6.87 9.50
N GLU A 36 12.81 -7.40 8.30
CA GLU A 36 13.93 -7.70 7.39
C GLU A 36 14.49 -6.41 6.77
N PRO A 37 15.73 -5.99 7.13
CA PRO A 37 16.28 -4.70 6.70
C PRO A 37 16.67 -4.64 5.22
N SER A 38 16.90 -5.78 4.56
CA SER A 38 17.28 -5.79 3.12
C SER A 38 16.11 -5.54 2.17
N LEU A 39 14.88 -5.49 2.68
CA LEU A 39 13.66 -5.22 1.92
C LEU A 39 13.09 -3.85 2.31
N ASP A 40 13.88 -2.79 2.25
CA ASP A 40 13.49 -1.43 2.69
C ASP A 40 12.79 -0.60 1.59
N LYS A 41 12.78 -1.11 0.35
CA LYS A 41 12.09 -0.55 -0.80
C LYS A 41 10.87 -1.36 -1.15
N ARG A 42 9.76 -0.70 -1.52
CA ARG A 42 8.56 -1.43 -1.94
C ARG A 42 8.81 -2.22 -3.22
N ARG A 43 9.63 -1.73 -4.17
CA ARG A 43 9.86 -2.43 -5.44
C ARG A 43 10.88 -3.55 -5.30
N ILE A 44 10.45 -4.68 -4.78
CA ILE A 44 11.30 -5.86 -4.59
C ILE A 44 11.37 -6.73 -5.85
N LYS A 45 12.55 -7.29 -6.10
CA LYS A 45 12.87 -8.19 -7.21
C LYS A 45 13.05 -9.62 -6.73
N HIS A 46 12.92 -10.59 -7.63
CA HIS A 46 13.01 -12.01 -7.28
C HIS A 46 14.39 -12.38 -6.74
N HIS A 47 15.44 -11.80 -7.32
CA HIS A 47 16.82 -12.07 -6.90
C HIS A 47 17.11 -11.61 -5.47
N GLN A 48 16.43 -10.56 -4.97
CA GLN A 48 16.58 -10.08 -3.59
C GLN A 48 16.03 -11.08 -2.57
N LEU A 49 15.06 -11.91 -2.95
CA LEU A 49 14.50 -12.93 -2.07
C LEU A 49 15.37 -14.19 -1.96
N GLN A 50 16.27 -14.45 -2.91
CA GLN A 50 17.02 -15.71 -2.96
C GLN A 50 17.98 -15.90 -1.77
N PRO A 51 18.75 -14.89 -1.33
CA PRO A 51 19.58 -15.01 -0.12
C PRO A 51 18.73 -15.28 1.14
N LEU A 52 17.57 -14.64 1.25
CA LEU A 52 16.65 -14.83 2.38
C LEU A 52 16.07 -16.24 2.39
N LEU A 53 15.61 -16.75 1.24
CA LEU A 53 15.12 -18.12 1.10
C LEU A 53 16.21 -19.16 1.41
N ALA A 54 17.46 -18.88 1.03
CA ALA A 54 18.60 -19.75 1.37
C ALA A 54 18.86 -19.80 2.88
N LYS A 55 18.77 -18.66 3.58
CA LYS A 55 18.85 -18.58 5.06
C LYS A 55 17.79 -19.48 5.71
N PHE A 56 16.53 -19.39 5.29
CA PHE A 56 15.46 -20.23 5.86
C PHE A 56 15.57 -21.69 5.44
N ARG A 57 16.08 -22.00 4.25
CA ARG A 57 16.37 -23.38 3.83
C ARG A 57 17.40 -24.07 4.74
N ALA A 58 18.36 -23.31 5.27
CA ALA A 58 19.37 -23.83 6.21
C ALA A 58 18.83 -24.00 7.65
N ASN A 59 17.64 -23.45 7.95
CA ASN A 59 17.02 -23.57 9.26
C ASN A 59 16.15 -24.85 9.32
N PRO A 60 16.42 -25.80 10.24
CA PRO A 60 15.70 -27.08 10.30
C PRO A 60 14.22 -26.97 10.67
N PHE A 61 13.76 -25.84 11.21
CA PHE A 61 12.34 -25.61 11.47
C PHE A 61 11.54 -25.32 10.20
N PHE A 62 12.20 -24.92 9.13
CA PHE A 62 11.58 -24.56 7.86
C PHE A 62 11.83 -25.63 6.79
N THR A 63 10.83 -25.85 5.94
CA THR A 63 10.96 -26.62 4.71
C THR A 63 10.80 -25.66 3.53
N VAL A 64 11.87 -25.45 2.75
CA VAL A 64 11.84 -24.58 1.56
C VAL A 64 11.98 -25.45 0.31
N LYS A 65 10.94 -25.49 -0.53
CA LYS A 65 10.90 -26.28 -1.77
C LYS A 65 10.59 -25.39 -2.97
N VAL A 66 11.31 -25.60 -4.06
CA VAL A 66 10.89 -25.07 -5.37
C VAL A 66 9.70 -25.91 -5.84
N VAL A 67 8.56 -25.27 -6.00
CA VAL A 67 7.30 -25.94 -6.38
C VAL A 67 6.90 -25.65 -7.82
N GLY A 68 7.53 -24.72 -8.50
CA GLY A 68 7.25 -24.39 -9.89
C GLY A 68 8.26 -23.40 -10.44
N LYS A 69 8.06 -22.97 -11.68
CA LYS A 69 8.84 -21.92 -12.32
C LYS A 69 7.90 -20.96 -13.05
N SER A 70 8.29 -19.71 -13.15
CA SER A 70 7.64 -18.74 -14.02
C SER A 70 7.92 -19.04 -15.49
N ILE A 71 7.30 -18.26 -16.39
CA ILE A 71 7.53 -18.37 -17.84
C ILE A 71 9.00 -18.15 -18.22
N GLU A 72 9.68 -17.19 -17.58
CA GLU A 72 11.12 -16.95 -17.79
C GLU A 72 12.03 -17.87 -16.94
N GLY A 73 11.46 -18.88 -16.27
CA GLY A 73 12.21 -19.93 -15.59
C GLY A 73 12.63 -19.62 -14.14
N ARG A 74 12.15 -18.51 -13.55
CA ARG A 74 12.45 -18.13 -12.16
C ARG A 74 11.71 -19.04 -11.19
N ASP A 75 12.38 -19.44 -10.11
CA ASP A 75 11.83 -20.40 -9.15
C ASP A 75 10.67 -19.83 -8.34
N LEU A 76 9.58 -20.60 -8.24
CA LEU A 76 8.48 -20.38 -7.32
C LEU A 76 8.72 -21.24 -6.08
N SER A 77 8.98 -20.61 -4.93
CA SER A 77 9.34 -21.31 -3.69
C SER A 77 8.17 -21.37 -2.71
N LEU A 78 7.91 -22.56 -2.18
CA LEU A 78 7.00 -22.80 -1.06
C LEU A 78 7.84 -22.96 0.22
N VAL A 79 7.58 -22.12 1.22
CA VAL A 79 8.19 -22.17 2.55
C VAL A 79 7.14 -22.70 3.52
N SER A 80 7.47 -23.74 4.28
CA SER A 80 6.54 -24.38 5.23
C SER A 80 7.13 -24.53 6.61
N ILE A 81 6.31 -24.39 7.66
CA ILE A 81 6.69 -24.52 9.07
C ILE A 81 5.50 -24.98 9.91
N GLY A 82 5.76 -25.71 11.00
CA GLY A 82 4.73 -26.24 11.88
C GLY A 82 4.36 -27.69 11.57
N ARG A 83 3.58 -28.29 12.47
CA ARG A 83 3.24 -29.72 12.46
C ARG A 83 1.76 -29.99 12.77
N GLY A 84 0.96 -28.93 12.82
CA GLY A 84 -0.45 -29.01 13.10
C GLY A 84 -1.26 -29.65 11.99
N LYS A 85 -2.52 -29.95 12.30
CA LYS A 85 -3.43 -30.60 11.34
C LYS A 85 -4.09 -29.61 10.39
N THR A 86 -4.24 -28.36 10.82
CA THR A 86 -4.88 -27.30 10.04
C THR A 86 -3.86 -26.68 9.10
N ASN A 87 -4.11 -26.77 7.79
CA ASN A 87 -3.22 -26.25 6.77
C ASN A 87 -3.63 -24.80 6.43
N VAL A 88 -2.72 -23.86 6.61
CA VAL A 88 -2.92 -22.44 6.27
C VAL A 88 -2.01 -22.08 5.10
N TYR A 89 -2.59 -21.67 3.98
CA TYR A 89 -1.85 -21.33 2.77
C TYR A 89 -1.89 -19.83 2.48
N LEU A 90 -0.73 -19.19 2.43
CA LEU A 90 -0.58 -17.78 2.14
C LEU A 90 0.19 -17.61 0.84
N TRP A 91 -0.30 -16.75 -0.06
CA TRP A 91 0.41 -16.42 -1.29
C TRP A 91 0.36 -14.91 -1.53
N SER A 92 1.46 -14.37 -2.05
CA SER A 92 1.60 -12.95 -2.36
C SER A 92 2.20 -12.73 -3.76
N GLN A 93 2.10 -11.49 -4.23
CA GLN A 93 2.62 -11.06 -5.53
C GLN A 93 2.19 -11.95 -6.70
N MET A 94 0.91 -12.35 -6.74
CA MET A 94 0.35 -12.86 -8.00
C MET A 94 0.24 -11.78 -9.06
N HIS A 95 0.12 -10.53 -8.62
CA HIS A 95 0.48 -9.36 -9.41
C HIS A 95 1.88 -8.91 -9.01
N GLY A 96 2.76 -8.72 -9.99
CA GLY A 96 4.16 -8.43 -9.73
C GLY A 96 4.41 -7.07 -9.06
N ASN A 97 3.51 -6.11 -9.25
CA ASN A 97 3.58 -4.76 -8.69
C ASN A 97 2.92 -4.62 -7.30
N GLU A 98 2.65 -5.72 -6.60
CA GLU A 98 1.95 -5.74 -5.30
C GLU A 98 2.81 -6.38 -4.18
N PRO A 99 3.92 -5.74 -3.78
CA PRO A 99 5.01 -6.34 -3.02
C PRO A 99 4.87 -6.26 -1.49
N THR A 100 3.90 -5.49 -0.97
CA THR A 100 3.85 -5.13 0.46
C THR A 100 3.77 -6.35 1.36
N ALA A 101 2.85 -7.26 1.07
CA ALA A 101 2.67 -8.46 1.87
C ALA A 101 3.83 -9.47 1.73
N THR A 102 4.53 -9.48 0.60
CA THR A 102 5.75 -10.28 0.45
C THR A 102 6.81 -9.85 1.45
N GLN A 103 7.02 -8.54 1.64
CA GLN A 103 7.94 -8.04 2.66
C GLN A 103 7.51 -8.47 4.06
N ALA A 104 6.22 -8.36 4.38
CA ALA A 104 5.67 -8.79 5.67
C ALA A 104 5.85 -10.30 5.91
N ILE A 105 5.76 -11.15 4.88
CA ILE A 105 6.02 -12.59 5.01
C ILE A 105 7.44 -12.87 5.50
N PHE A 106 8.45 -12.12 5.02
CA PHE A 106 9.82 -12.29 5.51
C PHE A 106 10.00 -11.81 6.95
N ASP A 107 9.24 -10.79 7.38
CA ASP A 107 9.20 -10.37 8.79
C ASP A 107 8.56 -11.47 9.66
N ILE A 108 7.50 -12.11 9.17
CA ILE A 108 6.86 -13.25 9.83
C ILE A 108 7.84 -14.41 9.95
N PHE A 109 8.65 -14.70 8.93
CA PHE A 109 9.67 -15.74 9.03
C PHE A 109 10.71 -15.43 10.09
N ASN A 110 11.16 -14.17 10.18
CA ASN A 110 12.07 -13.74 11.23
C ASN A 110 11.44 -13.92 12.63
N PHE A 111 10.19 -13.51 12.83
CA PHE A 111 9.43 -13.75 14.08
C PHE A 111 9.31 -15.23 14.43
N LEU A 112 8.92 -16.07 13.46
CA LEU A 112 8.77 -17.51 13.69
C LEU A 112 10.12 -18.19 13.99
N SER A 113 11.23 -17.62 13.51
CA SER A 113 12.58 -18.12 13.74
C SER A 113 13.27 -17.58 15.01
N SER A 114 12.70 -16.56 15.67
CA SER A 114 13.29 -15.95 16.86
C SER A 114 13.18 -16.85 18.10
N ASP A 115 13.84 -16.47 19.19
CA ASP A 115 13.71 -17.15 20.49
C ASP A 115 12.57 -16.58 21.37
N ASP A 116 11.92 -15.51 20.94
CA ASP A 116 10.85 -14.82 21.67
C ASP A 116 9.51 -15.57 21.54
N PHE A 117 8.45 -15.17 22.27
CA PHE A 117 7.06 -15.69 22.10
C PHE A 117 6.95 -17.22 22.03
N LYS A 118 7.67 -17.93 22.91
CA LYS A 118 7.81 -19.39 22.82
C LYS A 118 6.48 -20.12 22.94
N ASP A 119 5.62 -19.69 23.87
CA ASP A 119 4.36 -20.36 24.16
C ASP A 119 3.34 -20.11 23.04
N GLU A 120 3.29 -18.90 22.50
CA GLU A 120 2.37 -18.54 21.43
C GLU A 120 2.81 -19.11 20.09
N LYS A 121 4.12 -19.12 19.78
CA LYS A 121 4.61 -19.85 18.59
C LYS A 121 4.41 -21.35 18.72
N LYS A 122 4.53 -21.92 19.93
CA LYS A 122 4.20 -23.32 20.17
C LYS A 122 2.72 -23.58 19.90
N GLU A 123 1.82 -22.74 20.42
CA GLU A 123 0.38 -22.81 20.13
C GLU A 123 0.11 -22.78 18.62
N ILE A 124 0.73 -21.84 17.91
CA ILE A 124 0.59 -21.72 16.44
C ILE A 124 1.08 -22.98 15.74
N LEU A 125 2.32 -23.40 16.01
CA LEU A 125 3.00 -24.45 15.23
C LEU A 125 2.56 -25.87 15.60
N ASP A 126 1.95 -26.08 16.77
CA ASP A 126 1.36 -27.36 17.17
C ASP A 126 -0.04 -27.56 16.60
N ASN A 127 -0.79 -26.49 16.37
CA ASN A 127 -2.15 -26.56 15.81
C ASN A 127 -2.18 -26.35 14.30
N LEU A 128 -1.25 -25.58 13.75
CA LEU A 128 -1.19 -25.22 12.34
C LEU A 128 0.07 -25.76 11.64
N THR A 129 -0.06 -26.04 10.35
CA THR A 129 1.05 -26.06 9.40
C THR A 129 0.85 -24.89 8.44
N LEU A 130 1.82 -23.97 8.46
CA LEU A 130 1.80 -22.75 7.66
C LEU A 130 2.58 -22.97 6.38
N HIS A 131 2.02 -22.56 5.25
CA HIS A 131 2.61 -22.66 3.93
C HIS A 131 2.59 -21.29 3.25
N PHE A 132 3.74 -20.81 2.81
CA PHE A 132 3.89 -19.49 2.20
C PHE A 132 4.46 -19.63 0.79
N LEU A 133 3.83 -19.00 -0.20
CA LEU A 133 4.36 -18.80 -1.54
C LEU A 133 4.60 -17.29 -1.72
N PRO A 134 5.80 -16.78 -1.35
CA PRO A 134 6.01 -15.34 -1.17
C PRO A 134 6.08 -14.53 -2.47
N MET A 135 6.23 -15.16 -3.63
CA MET A 135 6.24 -14.43 -4.91
C MET A 135 5.76 -15.37 -6.01
N LEU A 136 4.49 -15.23 -6.39
CA LEU A 136 3.90 -16.07 -7.44
C LEU A 136 4.26 -15.61 -8.85
N ASN A 137 4.38 -14.31 -9.07
CA ASN A 137 4.66 -13.70 -10.38
C ASN A 137 6.02 -12.97 -10.37
N PRO A 138 7.15 -13.72 -10.33
CA PRO A 138 8.46 -13.09 -10.31
C PRO A 138 8.78 -12.33 -11.60
N ASP A 139 8.26 -12.77 -12.75
CA ASP A 139 8.49 -12.09 -14.03
C ASP A 139 7.81 -10.72 -14.07
N GLY A 140 6.62 -10.60 -13.48
CA GLY A 140 5.95 -9.32 -13.27
C GLY A 140 6.67 -8.44 -12.24
N ALA A 141 7.20 -9.03 -11.16
CA ALA A 141 7.92 -8.30 -10.11
C ALA A 141 9.21 -7.64 -10.64
N GLU A 142 9.96 -8.34 -11.51
CA GLU A 142 11.13 -7.78 -12.19
C GLU A 142 10.81 -6.50 -12.97
N ARG A 143 9.58 -6.37 -13.48
CA ARG A 143 9.12 -5.23 -14.28
C ARG A 143 8.20 -4.28 -13.53
N PHE A 144 7.95 -4.54 -12.25
CA PHE A 144 6.95 -3.84 -11.43
C PHE A 144 5.60 -3.68 -12.17
N GLN A 145 5.09 -4.79 -12.71
CA GLN A 145 3.84 -4.82 -13.46
C GLN A 145 2.86 -5.85 -12.90
N ARG A 146 1.56 -5.60 -13.14
CA ARG A 146 0.48 -6.48 -12.67
C ARG A 146 0.50 -7.87 -13.29
N ARG A 147 0.65 -7.94 -14.62
CA ARG A 147 0.53 -9.18 -15.39
C ARG A 147 1.86 -9.94 -15.43
N ASN A 148 1.84 -11.23 -15.74
CA ASN A 148 3.08 -11.95 -16.04
C ASN A 148 3.66 -11.50 -17.40
N VAL A 149 4.79 -12.09 -17.83
CA VAL A 149 5.46 -11.71 -19.08
C VAL A 149 4.62 -11.94 -20.35
N LEU A 150 3.63 -12.83 -20.32
CA LEU A 150 2.69 -13.05 -21.43
C LEU A 150 1.53 -12.05 -21.45
N GLY A 151 1.44 -11.14 -20.47
CA GLY A 151 0.30 -10.24 -20.33
C GLY A 151 -0.93 -10.92 -19.72
N VAL A 152 -0.79 -12.09 -19.12
CA VAL A 152 -1.88 -12.75 -18.39
C VAL A 152 -1.99 -12.14 -16.99
N ASP A 153 -3.20 -11.73 -16.62
CA ASP A 153 -3.53 -11.47 -15.23
C ASP A 153 -3.77 -12.83 -14.56
N ILE A 154 -2.84 -13.27 -13.71
CA ILE A 154 -2.91 -14.58 -13.05
C ILE A 154 -4.20 -14.67 -12.22
N ASN A 155 -4.65 -13.56 -11.62
CA ASN A 155 -5.92 -13.51 -10.88
C ASN A 155 -7.15 -13.40 -11.80
N ARG A 156 -7.01 -13.72 -13.09
CA ARG A 156 -8.11 -13.91 -14.05
C ARG A 156 -7.93 -15.21 -14.86
N ASP A 157 -7.13 -16.14 -14.36
CA ASP A 157 -6.73 -17.37 -15.05
C ASP A 157 -7.07 -18.64 -14.25
N ALA A 158 -7.90 -18.57 -13.19
CA ALA A 158 -8.19 -19.71 -12.32
C ALA A 158 -8.98 -20.85 -12.99
N LEU A 159 -9.73 -20.56 -14.06
CA LEU A 159 -10.53 -21.56 -14.78
C LEU A 159 -9.71 -22.31 -15.84
N ARG A 160 -8.83 -21.60 -16.55
CA ARG A 160 -8.10 -22.13 -17.71
C ARG A 160 -6.66 -22.50 -17.39
N LEU A 161 -6.08 -21.95 -16.33
CA LEU A 161 -4.73 -22.22 -15.85
C LEU A 161 -3.71 -22.14 -17.01
N GLN A 162 -3.78 -21.07 -17.80
CA GLN A 162 -2.93 -20.87 -18.97
C GLN A 162 -1.48 -20.63 -18.60
N SER A 163 -1.22 -19.98 -17.47
CA SER A 163 0.15 -19.68 -17.04
C SER A 163 0.73 -20.76 -16.11
N PRO A 164 2.06 -21.01 -16.14
CA PRO A 164 2.69 -21.96 -15.22
C PRO A 164 2.57 -21.51 -13.75
N GLU A 165 2.49 -20.20 -13.50
CA GLU A 165 2.21 -19.65 -12.17
C GLU A 165 0.81 -20.05 -11.69
N SER A 166 -0.23 -19.87 -12.52
CA SER A 166 -1.60 -20.30 -12.24
C SER A 166 -1.70 -21.80 -11.96
N GLN A 167 -1.05 -22.62 -12.78
CA GLN A 167 -0.99 -24.08 -12.60
C GLN A 167 -0.31 -24.46 -11.29
N THR A 168 0.77 -23.75 -10.93
CA THR A 168 1.50 -23.97 -9.68
C THR A 168 0.64 -23.62 -8.48
N LEU A 169 -0.01 -22.45 -8.47
CA LEU A 169 -0.90 -22.03 -7.37
C LEU A 169 -2.02 -23.05 -7.13
N LYS A 170 -2.71 -23.47 -8.21
CA LYS A 170 -3.77 -24.48 -8.13
C LYS A 170 -3.27 -25.81 -7.57
N ARG A 171 -2.17 -26.34 -8.14
CA ARG A 171 -1.62 -27.64 -7.71
C ARG A 171 -1.15 -27.61 -6.26
N VAL A 172 -0.50 -26.53 -5.83
CA VAL A 172 -0.06 -26.37 -4.44
C VAL A 172 -1.27 -26.37 -3.52
N ARG A 173 -2.26 -25.51 -3.76
CA ARG A 173 -3.50 -25.46 -2.96
C ARG A 173 -4.17 -26.83 -2.85
N ASP A 174 -4.33 -27.54 -3.97
CA ASP A 174 -4.97 -28.86 -3.98
C ASP A 174 -4.15 -29.91 -3.22
N SER A 175 -2.82 -29.87 -3.33
CA SER A 175 -1.94 -30.80 -2.62
C SER A 175 -1.96 -30.62 -1.11
N LEU A 176 -2.21 -29.40 -0.64
CA LEU A 176 -2.28 -29.06 0.77
C LEU A 176 -3.68 -29.32 1.35
N ASN A 177 -4.72 -29.38 0.51
CA ASN A 177 -6.11 -29.34 0.94
C ASN A 177 -6.36 -28.25 2.00
N ALA A 178 -5.88 -27.03 1.71
CA ALA A 178 -5.77 -25.96 2.70
C ALA A 178 -7.12 -25.59 3.33
N ASP A 179 -7.16 -25.52 4.67
CA ASP A 179 -8.33 -25.15 5.47
C ASP A 179 -8.58 -23.64 5.42
N PHE A 180 -7.50 -22.87 5.46
CA PHE A 180 -7.47 -21.42 5.35
C PHE A 180 -6.53 -20.95 4.25
N GLY A 181 -6.90 -19.87 3.58
CA GLY A 181 -6.15 -19.26 2.49
C GLY A 181 -6.01 -17.76 2.68
N PHE A 182 -4.82 -17.20 2.50
CA PHE A 182 -4.60 -15.76 2.48
C PHE A 182 -4.15 -15.31 1.07
N ASN A 183 -5.03 -14.57 0.42
CA ASN A 183 -4.78 -13.92 -0.86
C ASN A 183 -4.25 -12.50 -0.59
N LEU A 184 -2.95 -12.30 -0.77
CA LEU A 184 -2.27 -11.08 -0.34
C LEU A 184 -1.95 -10.17 -1.53
N HIS A 185 -2.53 -8.97 -1.51
CA HIS A 185 -2.54 -8.01 -2.62
C HIS A 185 -2.20 -6.58 -2.15
N ASP A 186 -2.00 -5.71 -3.13
CA ASP A 186 -1.99 -4.25 -2.96
C ASP A 186 -3.15 -3.65 -3.77
N GLN A 187 -3.73 -2.58 -3.25
CA GLN A 187 -4.71 -1.76 -3.95
C GLN A 187 -4.16 -0.36 -4.24
N SER A 188 -4.93 0.42 -5.01
CA SER A 188 -4.61 1.82 -5.26
C SER A 188 -4.57 2.61 -3.94
N THR A 189 -3.61 3.51 -3.80
CA THR A 189 -3.52 4.46 -2.69
C THR A 189 -4.69 5.45 -2.66
N TYR A 190 -5.49 5.52 -3.73
CA TYR A 190 -6.61 6.45 -3.86
C TYR A 190 -7.95 5.91 -3.32
N TYR A 191 -7.93 4.72 -2.70
CA TYR A 191 -9.07 4.23 -1.94
C TYR A 191 -9.08 4.83 -0.54
N ASN A 192 -10.26 5.20 -0.06
CA ASN A 192 -10.55 5.63 1.29
C ASN A 192 -11.59 4.71 1.94
N ALA A 193 -11.60 4.61 3.27
CA ALA A 193 -12.72 3.95 3.95
C ALA A 193 -13.97 4.82 3.73
N GLU A 194 -15.09 4.20 3.36
CA GLU A 194 -16.30 4.89 2.91
C GLU A 194 -16.70 6.01 3.89
N ARG A 195 -17.04 7.19 3.33
CA ARG A 195 -17.46 8.39 4.09
C ARG A 195 -16.41 8.97 5.04
N THR A 196 -15.15 8.60 4.88
CA THR A 196 -14.03 9.20 5.62
C THR A 196 -12.96 9.71 4.65
N GLU A 197 -12.21 10.71 5.08
CA GLU A 197 -11.01 11.20 4.38
C GLU A 197 -9.79 10.28 4.53
N LYS A 198 -9.93 9.24 5.34
CA LYS A 198 -8.84 8.35 5.70
C LYS A 198 -8.62 7.30 4.61
N PRO A 199 -7.38 7.07 4.18
CA PRO A 199 -7.12 6.06 3.17
C PRO A 199 -7.53 4.67 3.68
N ALA A 200 -7.98 3.81 2.77
CA ALA A 200 -8.17 2.40 3.04
C ALA A 200 -6.80 1.72 3.05
N THR A 201 -6.07 1.89 4.15
CA THR A 201 -4.70 1.39 4.32
C THR A 201 -4.65 -0.13 4.23
N ILE A 202 -5.61 -0.80 4.88
CA ILE A 202 -5.84 -2.23 4.77
C ILE A 202 -7.30 -2.44 4.37
N SER A 203 -7.57 -3.27 3.37
CA SER A 203 -8.92 -3.74 3.12
C SER A 203 -9.00 -5.25 3.16
N TYR A 204 -10.14 -5.75 3.63
CA TYR A 204 -10.40 -7.18 3.74
C TYR A 204 -11.53 -7.62 2.81
N LEU A 205 -11.49 -8.88 2.40
CA LEU A 205 -12.60 -9.52 1.71
C LEU A 205 -12.63 -11.02 2.04
N ALA A 206 -13.81 -11.54 2.36
CA ALA A 206 -14.10 -12.98 2.29
C ALA A 206 -14.76 -13.25 0.92
N PRO A 207 -14.01 -13.75 -0.08
CA PRO A 207 -14.48 -13.84 -1.46
C PRO A 207 -15.81 -14.59 -1.58
N ALA A 208 -16.66 -14.18 -2.50
CA ALA A 208 -17.83 -14.96 -2.86
C ALA A 208 -17.42 -16.25 -3.58
N TYR A 209 -18.24 -17.29 -3.51
CA TYR A 209 -18.03 -18.54 -4.26
C TYR A 209 -19.09 -18.78 -5.34
N ASN A 210 -20.09 -17.89 -5.42
CA ASN A 210 -21.18 -17.89 -6.41
C ASN A 210 -21.75 -16.47 -6.58
N TYR A 211 -22.58 -16.29 -7.60
CA TYR A 211 -23.18 -15.00 -7.95
C TYR A 211 -24.17 -14.48 -6.89
N GLU A 212 -24.81 -15.39 -6.17
CA GLU A 212 -25.77 -15.11 -5.10
C GLU A 212 -25.09 -14.59 -3.82
N LYS A 213 -23.75 -14.67 -3.76
CA LYS A 213 -22.95 -14.28 -2.58
C LYS A 213 -23.42 -15.01 -1.33
N ASP A 214 -23.71 -16.30 -1.46
CA ASP A 214 -24.10 -17.13 -0.32
C ASP A 214 -22.97 -17.21 0.72
N ILE A 215 -23.35 -17.49 1.97
CA ILE A 215 -22.42 -17.69 3.08
C ILE A 215 -22.53 -19.13 3.55
N ASN A 216 -21.55 -19.95 3.17
CA ASN A 216 -21.34 -21.28 3.75
C ASN A 216 -20.38 -21.20 4.94
N GLU A 217 -20.13 -22.34 5.59
CA GLU A 217 -19.22 -22.44 6.73
C GLU A 217 -17.83 -21.87 6.42
N LYS A 218 -17.25 -22.19 5.26
CA LYS A 218 -15.90 -21.73 4.88
C LYS A 218 -15.85 -20.21 4.72
N ARG A 219 -16.85 -19.61 4.08
CA ARG A 219 -16.89 -18.15 3.89
C ARG A 219 -17.16 -17.45 5.20
N GLY A 220 -18.06 -18.00 6.02
CA GLY A 220 -18.34 -17.50 7.37
C GLY A 220 -17.11 -17.53 8.27
N ASN A 221 -16.30 -18.58 8.22
CA ASN A 221 -15.04 -18.66 8.96
C ASN A 221 -14.05 -17.56 8.53
N ALA A 222 -13.92 -17.31 7.23
CA ALA A 222 -13.09 -16.21 6.73
C ALA A 222 -13.60 -14.85 7.21
N MET A 223 -14.92 -14.59 7.16
CA MET A 223 -15.53 -13.36 7.66
C MET A 223 -15.24 -13.13 9.15
N LYS A 224 -15.36 -14.18 9.98
CA LYS A 224 -15.08 -14.11 11.42
C LYS A 224 -13.61 -13.79 11.71
N VAL A 225 -12.68 -14.41 10.99
CA VAL A 225 -11.25 -14.08 11.11
C VAL A 225 -10.99 -12.64 10.66
N ILE A 226 -11.67 -12.14 9.63
CA ILE A 226 -11.59 -10.73 9.20
C ILE A 226 -12.07 -9.79 10.30
N VAL A 227 -13.17 -10.08 10.98
CA VAL A 227 -13.64 -9.27 12.11
C VAL A 227 -12.57 -9.20 13.21
N PHE A 228 -11.93 -10.33 13.54
CA PHE A 228 -10.83 -10.36 14.50
C PHE A 228 -9.68 -9.44 14.06
N MET A 229 -9.21 -9.58 12.82
CA MET A 229 -8.13 -8.74 12.27
C MET A 229 -8.51 -7.26 12.25
N ASN A 230 -9.74 -6.92 11.84
CA ASN A 230 -10.22 -5.54 11.85
C ASN A 230 -10.17 -4.95 13.27
N ASN A 231 -10.66 -5.67 14.28
CA ASN A 231 -10.63 -5.18 15.66
C ASN A 231 -9.22 -4.88 16.17
N ILE A 232 -8.22 -5.65 15.72
CA ILE A 232 -6.81 -5.38 16.03
C ILE A 232 -6.30 -4.17 15.25
N ILE A 233 -6.48 -4.14 13.92
CA ILE A 233 -5.93 -3.05 13.10
C ILE A 233 -6.57 -1.70 13.40
N GLN A 234 -7.83 -1.65 13.83
CA GLN A 234 -8.47 -0.40 14.27
C GLN A 234 -7.78 0.25 15.47
N LYS A 235 -7.01 -0.50 16.29
CA LYS A 235 -6.19 0.07 17.38
C LYS A 235 -5.02 0.90 16.85
N TYR A 236 -4.50 0.56 15.67
CA TYR A 236 -3.26 1.14 15.11
C TYR A 236 -3.51 2.05 13.90
N ALA A 237 -4.55 1.74 13.12
CA ALA A 237 -4.97 2.49 11.94
C ALA A 237 -6.49 2.78 12.01
N PRO A 238 -6.95 3.54 13.02
CA PRO A 238 -8.37 3.76 13.26
C PRO A 238 -9.05 4.46 12.09
N GLY A 239 -10.12 3.86 11.56
CA GLY A 239 -10.86 4.34 10.39
C GLY A 239 -10.13 4.20 9.06
N GLN A 240 -9.04 3.42 9.00
CA GLN A 240 -8.28 3.14 7.78
C GLN A 240 -8.42 1.68 7.31
N VAL A 241 -9.41 0.97 7.85
CA VAL A 241 -9.76 -0.40 7.42
C VAL A 241 -11.04 -0.35 6.61
N GLY A 242 -11.03 -0.97 5.44
CA GLY A 242 -12.21 -1.10 4.59
C GLY A 242 -12.52 -2.53 4.19
N ARG A 243 -13.65 -2.72 3.51
CA ARG A 243 -14.07 -3.96 2.88
C ARG A 243 -14.08 -3.79 1.37
N TYR A 244 -13.46 -4.73 0.65
CA TYR A 244 -13.50 -4.73 -0.82
C TYR A 244 -14.85 -5.27 -1.31
N ASN A 245 -15.29 -4.83 -2.49
CA ASN A 245 -16.49 -5.38 -3.13
C ASN A 245 -16.35 -6.91 -3.31
N ASP A 246 -17.39 -7.65 -2.93
CA ASP A 246 -17.48 -9.10 -2.96
C ASP A 246 -18.19 -9.67 -4.21
N ASP A 247 -18.33 -8.88 -5.28
CA ASP A 247 -18.82 -9.34 -6.58
C ASP A 247 -18.03 -10.55 -7.07
N PHE A 248 -18.76 -11.63 -7.38
CA PHE A 248 -18.17 -12.89 -7.81
C PHE A 248 -17.53 -12.77 -9.21
N GLU A 249 -16.22 -12.94 -9.29
CA GLU A 249 -15.44 -13.05 -10.52
C GLU A 249 -15.02 -14.51 -10.71
N PRO A 250 -15.71 -15.28 -11.57
CA PRO A 250 -15.49 -16.71 -11.70
C PRO A 250 -14.09 -17.09 -12.21
N ARG A 251 -13.29 -16.13 -12.70
CA ARG A 251 -11.91 -16.36 -13.12
C ARG A 251 -10.86 -16.01 -12.07
N ALA A 252 -11.25 -15.39 -10.96
CA ALA A 252 -10.34 -15.01 -9.89
C ALA A 252 -9.94 -16.20 -9.02
N PHE A 253 -8.69 -16.22 -8.56
CA PHE A 253 -8.20 -17.29 -7.70
C PHE A 253 -8.79 -17.22 -6.30
N GLY A 254 -9.01 -16.03 -5.73
CA GLY A 254 -9.63 -15.88 -4.41
C GLY A 254 -11.00 -16.59 -4.35
N ASP A 255 -11.88 -16.23 -5.27
CA ASP A 255 -13.23 -16.79 -5.43
C ASP A 255 -13.21 -18.30 -5.69
N ASN A 256 -12.29 -18.77 -6.54
CA ASN A 256 -12.19 -20.18 -6.84
C ASN A 256 -11.60 -20.99 -5.69
N ILE A 257 -10.60 -20.49 -4.97
CA ILE A 257 -10.03 -21.16 -3.79
C ILE A 257 -11.08 -21.24 -2.68
N GLN A 258 -11.89 -20.19 -2.51
CA GLN A 258 -13.09 -20.22 -1.67
C GLN A 258 -14.06 -21.33 -2.11
N LYS A 259 -14.42 -21.33 -3.40
CA LYS A 259 -15.33 -22.31 -4.00
C LYS A 259 -14.80 -23.75 -3.90
N TRP A 260 -13.49 -23.95 -3.96
CA TRP A 260 -12.87 -25.27 -3.83
C TRP A 260 -12.79 -25.77 -2.38
N GLY A 261 -13.27 -24.99 -1.40
CA GLY A 261 -13.47 -25.42 -0.01
C GLY A 261 -12.50 -24.85 1.01
N THR A 262 -11.72 -23.81 0.66
CA THR A 262 -10.78 -23.14 1.58
C THR A 262 -11.43 -21.88 2.16
N SER A 263 -11.29 -21.64 3.46
CA SER A 263 -11.72 -20.38 4.09
C SER A 263 -10.77 -19.27 3.68
N THR A 264 -11.13 -18.54 2.62
CA THR A 264 -10.22 -17.64 1.91
C THR A 264 -10.43 -16.22 2.39
N ILE A 265 -9.32 -15.58 2.75
CA ILE A 265 -9.23 -14.22 3.26
C ILE A 265 -8.37 -13.46 2.27
N LEU A 266 -8.89 -12.36 1.76
CA LEU A 266 -8.12 -11.41 0.96
C LEU A 266 -7.70 -10.24 1.85
N ILE A 267 -6.45 -9.80 1.70
CA ILE A 267 -5.91 -8.57 2.29
C ILE A 267 -5.38 -7.69 1.14
N GLU A 268 -5.94 -6.49 1.01
CA GLU A 268 -5.44 -5.44 0.10
C GLU A 268 -4.64 -4.39 0.86
N SER A 269 -3.42 -4.11 0.41
CA SER A 269 -2.54 -3.07 0.97
C SER A 269 -2.67 -1.76 0.17
N GLY A 270 -3.35 -0.76 0.73
CA GLY A 270 -3.63 0.52 0.07
C GLY A 270 -2.51 1.55 0.21
N GLY A 271 -2.89 2.75 0.65
CA GLY A 271 -1.97 3.85 0.92
C GLY A 271 -2.01 4.30 2.38
N TYR A 272 -0.92 4.88 2.85
CA TYR A 272 -0.80 5.49 4.17
C TYR A 272 -0.03 6.80 4.02
N ALA A 273 -0.44 7.84 4.74
CA ALA A 273 0.14 9.16 4.57
C ALA A 273 1.65 9.13 4.84
N ASN A 274 2.44 9.73 3.94
CA ASN A 274 3.90 9.80 4.01
C ASN A 274 4.64 8.44 4.02
N ASP A 275 4.00 7.34 3.61
CA ASP A 275 4.60 6.00 3.57
C ASP A 275 4.84 5.50 2.14
N ILE A 276 5.69 6.22 1.40
CA ILE A 276 5.96 5.94 -0.03
C ILE A 276 6.46 4.51 -0.23
N GLU A 277 7.34 4.02 0.66
CA GLU A 277 7.93 2.69 0.60
C GLU A 277 7.06 1.61 1.28
N LYS A 278 5.84 1.95 1.69
CA LYS A 278 4.85 1.06 2.30
C LYS A 278 5.36 0.30 3.55
N GLN A 279 6.23 0.93 4.34
CA GLN A 279 6.84 0.31 5.52
C GLN A 279 5.88 0.25 6.72
N GLU A 280 5.01 1.25 6.89
CA GLU A 280 3.94 1.18 7.90
C GLU A 280 2.87 0.16 7.47
N ILE A 281 2.51 0.13 6.20
CA ILE A 281 1.54 -0.85 5.68
C ILE A 281 2.08 -2.28 5.77
N ARG A 282 3.39 -2.47 5.55
CA ARG A 282 4.10 -3.74 5.78
C ARG A 282 3.96 -4.18 7.24
N LYS A 283 4.16 -3.28 8.19
CA LYS A 283 3.96 -3.55 9.63
C LYS A 283 2.51 -3.96 9.92
N LEU A 284 1.53 -3.26 9.37
CA LEU A 284 0.11 -3.61 9.57
C LEU A 284 -0.24 -4.96 8.95
N ASN A 285 0.34 -5.33 7.81
CA ASN A 285 0.21 -6.68 7.24
C ASN A 285 0.81 -7.74 8.18
N TYR A 286 2.01 -7.51 8.72
CA TYR A 286 2.65 -8.41 9.68
C TYR A 286 1.74 -8.66 10.90
N VAL A 287 1.21 -7.59 11.51
CA VAL A 287 0.33 -7.69 12.69
C VAL A 287 -1.00 -8.37 12.33
N SER A 288 -1.61 -7.99 11.21
CA SER A 288 -2.89 -8.55 10.75
C SER A 288 -2.77 -10.07 10.50
N ILE A 289 -1.78 -10.48 9.71
CA ILE A 289 -1.58 -11.89 9.35
C ILE A 289 -1.25 -12.74 10.58
N LEU A 290 -0.35 -12.30 11.47
CA LEU A 290 -0.01 -13.07 12.67
C LEU A 290 -1.18 -13.13 13.66
N SER A 291 -1.97 -12.07 13.80
CA SER A 291 -3.18 -12.08 14.61
C SER A 291 -4.21 -13.08 14.06
N ALA A 292 -4.37 -13.14 12.75
CA ALA A 292 -5.22 -14.11 12.07
C ALA A 292 -4.76 -15.55 12.31
N ILE A 293 -3.46 -15.81 12.13
CA ILE A 293 -2.84 -17.11 12.39
C ILE A 293 -3.07 -17.52 13.85
N TYR A 294 -2.90 -16.60 14.79
CA TYR A 294 -3.07 -16.88 16.22
C TYR A 294 -4.53 -17.23 16.57
N THR A 295 -5.52 -16.46 16.08
CA THR A 295 -6.94 -16.79 16.34
C THR A 295 -7.36 -18.10 15.68
N ILE A 296 -6.83 -18.42 14.48
CA ILE A 296 -7.05 -19.71 13.81
C ILE A 296 -6.46 -20.85 14.64
N ALA A 297 -5.24 -20.69 15.18
CA ALA A 297 -4.59 -21.69 16.03
C ALA A 297 -5.39 -21.97 17.30
N LYS A 298 -5.90 -20.92 17.96
CA LYS A 298 -6.74 -21.02 19.16
C LYS A 298 -8.16 -21.51 18.87
N GLY A 299 -8.63 -21.39 17.63
CA GLY A 299 -10.01 -21.68 17.24
C GLY A 299 -11.06 -20.70 17.76
N ASN A 300 -10.66 -19.64 18.47
CA ASN A 300 -11.58 -18.71 19.13
C ASN A 300 -12.25 -17.72 18.18
N TYR A 301 -11.86 -17.66 16.90
CA TYR A 301 -12.62 -16.93 15.88
C TYR A 301 -14.04 -17.49 15.71
N ALA A 302 -14.27 -18.75 16.08
CA ALA A 302 -15.57 -19.41 15.92
C ALA A 302 -16.70 -18.69 16.69
N ASP A 303 -16.36 -18.06 17.82
CA ASP A 303 -17.29 -17.36 18.71
C ASP A 303 -17.63 -15.93 18.23
N ILE A 304 -16.96 -15.44 17.18
CA ILE A 304 -17.18 -14.10 16.64
C ILE A 304 -18.51 -14.04 15.88
N PRO A 305 -19.38 -13.05 16.15
CA PRO A 305 -20.62 -12.85 15.41
C PRO A 305 -20.37 -12.53 13.93
N LEU A 306 -21.16 -13.13 13.04
CA LEU A 306 -20.97 -12.96 11.60
C LEU A 306 -21.37 -11.55 11.14
N GLU A 307 -22.41 -10.99 11.75
CA GLU A 307 -22.94 -9.66 11.47
C GLU A 307 -21.93 -8.53 11.72
N ASP A 308 -20.88 -8.78 12.50
CA ASP A 308 -19.80 -7.81 12.73
C ASP A 308 -18.98 -7.56 11.46
N TYR A 309 -19.00 -8.49 10.50
CA TYR A 309 -18.33 -8.33 9.21
C TYR A 309 -18.90 -7.16 8.39
N GLU A 310 -20.23 -7.00 8.39
CA GLU A 310 -20.93 -5.92 7.68
C GLU A 310 -20.78 -4.55 8.36
N LYS A 311 -20.22 -4.51 9.57
CA LYS A 311 -19.91 -3.24 10.26
C LYS A 311 -18.61 -2.61 9.76
N ILE A 312 -17.77 -3.37 9.06
CA ILE A 312 -16.55 -2.85 8.43
C ILE A 312 -17.00 -2.02 7.21
N PRO A 313 -16.63 -0.73 7.13
CA PRO A 313 -17.06 0.12 6.02
C PRO A 313 -16.49 -0.40 4.69
N GLU A 314 -17.19 -0.18 3.58
CA GLU A 314 -16.64 -0.52 2.26
C GLU A 314 -15.52 0.44 1.85
N ASN A 315 -14.82 0.12 0.77
CA ASN A 315 -13.90 1.05 0.13
C ASN A 315 -14.67 2.03 -0.77
N ASP A 316 -14.24 3.28 -0.79
CA ASP A 316 -14.64 4.30 -1.76
C ASP A 316 -13.39 4.83 -2.47
N ARG A 317 -13.53 5.46 -3.64
CA ARG A 317 -12.40 5.95 -4.45
C ARG A 317 -12.48 7.45 -4.64
N LYS A 318 -12.30 8.19 -3.55
CA LYS A 318 -12.46 9.65 -3.48
C LYS A 318 -11.25 10.40 -2.97
N LEU A 319 -10.08 9.76 -2.94
CA LEU A 319 -8.85 10.36 -2.40
C LEU A 319 -7.91 10.83 -3.51
N PHE A 320 -7.43 12.07 -3.40
CA PHE A 320 -6.39 12.65 -4.25
C PHE A 320 -5.04 12.76 -3.53
N ASP A 321 -3.93 12.87 -4.27
CA ASP A 321 -2.65 13.24 -3.65
C ASP A 321 -2.67 14.70 -3.16
N LEU A 322 -3.20 15.60 -3.99
CA LEU A 322 -3.40 17.02 -3.66
C LEU A 322 -4.79 17.44 -4.11
N LYS A 323 -5.55 18.03 -3.19
CA LYS A 323 -6.83 18.71 -3.45
C LYS A 323 -6.68 20.21 -3.21
N ILE A 324 -6.87 21.01 -4.24
CA ILE A 324 -7.02 22.46 -4.09
C ILE A 324 -8.51 22.77 -3.99
N THR A 325 -8.93 23.58 -3.01
CA THR A 325 -10.34 24.01 -2.88
C THR A 325 -10.50 25.50 -3.12
N ASN A 326 -11.67 25.92 -3.62
CA ASN A 326 -12.05 27.33 -3.73
C ASN A 326 -11.11 28.24 -4.56
N ALA A 327 -10.37 27.69 -5.52
CA ALA A 327 -9.48 28.47 -6.36
C ALA A 327 -10.27 29.26 -7.41
N THR A 328 -9.93 30.53 -7.61
CA THR A 328 -10.52 31.32 -8.71
C THR A 328 -9.79 31.04 -10.02
N TYR A 329 -10.50 30.69 -11.07
CA TYR A 329 -9.97 30.54 -12.43
C TYR A 329 -10.74 31.46 -13.38
N GLU A 330 -10.02 32.29 -14.12
CA GLU A 330 -10.62 33.28 -15.02
C GLU A 330 -10.55 32.83 -16.47
N ILE A 331 -11.71 32.68 -17.11
CA ILE A 331 -11.83 32.39 -18.55
C ILE A 331 -12.74 33.44 -19.18
N ASN A 332 -12.33 34.00 -20.32
CA ASN A 332 -13.09 35.02 -21.06
C ASN A 332 -13.52 36.22 -20.20
N GLY A 333 -12.63 36.64 -19.28
CA GLY A 333 -12.87 37.76 -18.36
C GLY A 333 -13.90 37.49 -17.26
N LYS A 334 -14.32 36.23 -17.05
CA LYS A 334 -15.24 35.83 -15.97
C LYS A 334 -14.53 34.94 -14.96
N PRO A 335 -14.67 35.19 -13.66
CA PRO A 335 -14.13 34.32 -12.61
C PRO A 335 -15.06 33.13 -12.36
N TYR A 336 -14.46 31.96 -12.13
CA TYR A 336 -15.12 30.74 -11.69
C TYR A 336 -14.40 30.19 -10.47
N ILE A 337 -15.14 29.67 -9.49
CA ILE A 337 -14.57 29.00 -8.32
C ILE A 337 -14.55 27.50 -8.59
N LEU A 338 -13.40 26.87 -8.43
CA LEU A 338 -13.19 25.45 -8.70
C LEU A 338 -12.43 24.79 -7.55
N ASP A 339 -12.82 23.56 -7.24
CA ASP A 339 -11.92 22.59 -6.61
C ASP A 339 -11.17 21.81 -7.70
N ILE A 340 -9.95 21.37 -7.42
CA ILE A 340 -9.10 20.63 -8.34
C ILE A 340 -8.46 19.45 -7.60
N GLY A 341 -8.75 18.24 -8.05
CA GLY A 341 -8.16 17.01 -7.53
C GLY A 341 -7.04 16.51 -8.42
N MET A 342 -5.88 16.20 -7.84
CA MET A 342 -4.67 15.83 -8.57
C MET A 342 -4.01 14.59 -8.00
N ASN A 343 -3.55 13.71 -8.89
CA ASN A 343 -2.78 12.53 -8.52
C ASN A 343 -1.38 12.56 -9.13
N ARG A 344 -0.42 12.16 -8.31
CA ARG A 344 1.00 12.00 -8.61
C ARG A 344 1.22 10.60 -9.13
N LEU A 345 0.95 10.39 -10.42
CA LEU A 345 1.09 9.07 -11.04
C LEU A 345 2.57 8.71 -11.19
N GLU A 346 2.92 7.49 -10.79
CA GLU A 346 4.29 7.00 -10.86
C GLU A 346 4.61 6.40 -12.23
N VAL A 347 5.80 6.70 -12.72
CA VAL A 347 6.38 6.08 -13.91
C VAL A 347 7.64 5.31 -13.49
N PRO A 348 7.65 3.97 -13.63
CA PRO A 348 8.80 3.17 -13.24
C PRO A 348 10.03 3.47 -14.11
N ILE A 349 11.21 3.42 -13.51
CA ILE A 349 12.48 3.44 -14.23
C ILE A 349 12.87 1.98 -14.50
N GLU A 350 13.18 1.68 -15.76
CA GLU A 350 13.55 0.33 -16.20
C GLU A 350 14.77 -0.19 -15.44
N GLU A 351 14.76 -1.48 -15.07
CA GLU A 351 15.81 -2.15 -14.29
C GLU A 351 16.18 -1.50 -12.95
N SER A 352 15.37 -0.56 -12.46
CA SER A 352 15.57 0.13 -11.17
C SER A 352 14.42 -0.14 -10.20
N THR A 353 14.67 0.13 -8.91
CA THR A 353 13.64 0.24 -7.87
C THR A 353 13.03 1.65 -7.82
N ASP A 354 13.59 2.61 -8.55
CA ASP A 354 13.20 4.02 -8.55
C ASP A 354 12.11 4.36 -9.58
N PHE A 355 11.58 5.58 -9.46
CA PHE A 355 10.55 6.14 -10.31
C PHE A 355 10.56 7.67 -10.29
N TRP A 356 9.79 8.24 -11.20
CA TRP A 356 9.47 9.67 -11.23
C TRP A 356 7.95 9.86 -11.35
N TYR A 357 7.46 11.06 -11.05
CA TYR A 357 6.04 11.36 -11.11
C TYR A 357 5.67 12.10 -12.40
N SER A 358 4.62 11.62 -13.06
CA SER A 358 3.92 12.33 -14.13
C SER A 358 2.48 12.62 -13.69
N SER A 359 2.32 13.70 -12.92
CA SER A 359 1.05 13.99 -12.26
C SER A 359 -0.03 14.44 -13.24
N ARG A 360 -1.28 14.25 -12.84
CA ARG A 360 -2.48 14.58 -13.63
C ARG A 360 -3.54 15.26 -12.77
N VAL A 361 -4.24 16.23 -13.35
CA VAL A 361 -5.57 16.62 -12.86
C VAL A 361 -6.51 15.45 -13.11
N ILE A 362 -7.11 14.92 -12.05
CA ILE A 362 -8.01 13.77 -12.11
C ILE A 362 -9.46 14.21 -12.19
N ASP A 363 -9.81 15.28 -11.47
CA ASP A 363 -11.16 15.83 -11.47
C ASP A 363 -11.13 17.33 -11.10
N GLN A 364 -12.18 18.06 -11.46
CA GLN A 364 -12.32 19.49 -11.17
C GLN A 364 -13.79 19.92 -11.12
N GLY A 365 -14.12 20.89 -10.27
CA GLY A 365 -15.48 21.40 -10.10
C GLY A 365 -15.91 21.39 -8.63
N ASP A 366 -17.06 20.80 -8.33
CA ASP A 366 -17.50 20.56 -6.95
C ASP A 366 -16.92 19.23 -6.46
N LEU A 367 -15.87 19.30 -5.64
CA LEU A 367 -15.23 18.14 -5.04
C LEU A 367 -15.52 18.09 -3.52
N SER A 368 -16.63 18.67 -3.06
CA SER A 368 -16.99 18.75 -1.64
C SER A 368 -17.14 17.39 -0.94
N THR A 369 -17.41 16.32 -1.70
CA THR A 369 -17.51 14.94 -1.20
C THR A 369 -16.22 14.12 -1.37
N TYR A 370 -15.17 14.73 -1.90
CA TYR A 370 -13.86 14.12 -2.13
C TYR A 370 -12.81 14.65 -1.14
N TYR A 371 -11.71 13.91 -1.02
CA TYR A 371 -10.68 14.10 -0.02
C TYR A 371 -9.30 14.19 -0.68
N GLY A 372 -8.32 14.71 0.06
CA GLY A 372 -6.92 14.70 -0.37
C GLY A 372 -6.01 14.27 0.77
N TYR A 373 -4.94 13.53 0.46
CA TYR A 373 -3.81 13.35 1.38
C TYR A 373 -3.26 14.70 1.84
N GLU A 374 -3.23 15.66 0.91
CA GLU A 374 -2.97 17.06 1.14
C GLU A 374 -4.16 17.86 0.61
N THR A 375 -4.70 18.78 1.43
CA THR A 375 -5.76 19.71 1.00
C THR A 375 -5.32 21.14 1.27
N PHE A 376 -5.44 22.00 0.27
CA PHE A 376 -5.10 23.41 0.38
C PHE A 376 -6.29 24.29 -0.02
N ASP A 377 -6.68 25.19 0.90
CA ASP A 377 -7.75 26.16 0.65
C ASP A 377 -7.20 27.39 -0.10
N ALA A 378 -7.52 27.46 -1.38
CA ALA A 378 -7.14 28.55 -2.27
C ALA A 378 -8.19 29.68 -2.30
N SER A 379 -9.01 29.82 -1.25
CA SER A 379 -9.92 30.95 -1.09
C SER A 379 -9.21 32.30 -1.22
N GLY A 380 -9.65 33.10 -2.21
CA GLY A 380 -9.08 34.41 -2.53
C GLY A 380 -7.79 34.36 -3.36
N TYR A 381 -7.35 33.17 -3.79
CA TYR A 381 -6.29 33.02 -4.78
C TYR A 381 -6.87 32.86 -6.18
N THR A 382 -6.13 33.38 -7.16
CA THR A 382 -6.44 33.22 -8.58
C THR A 382 -5.37 32.37 -9.26
N ILE A 383 -5.81 31.36 -10.02
CA ILE A 383 -4.96 30.49 -10.82
C ILE A 383 -4.39 31.28 -11.99
N ARG A 384 -3.06 31.24 -12.15
CA ARG A 384 -2.34 31.85 -13.25
C ARG A 384 -1.43 30.86 -13.95
N ALA A 385 -1.33 31.00 -15.27
CA ALA A 385 -0.38 30.27 -16.09
C ALA A 385 1.06 30.61 -15.69
N GLY A 386 1.89 29.60 -15.52
CA GLY A 386 3.33 29.78 -15.36
C GLY A 386 3.97 30.17 -16.71
N LYS A 387 4.91 31.12 -16.68
CA LYS A 387 5.64 31.58 -17.86
C LYS A 387 6.99 30.87 -18.02
N ALA A 388 7.57 30.98 -19.21
CA ALA A 388 8.98 30.62 -19.42
C ALA A 388 9.90 31.75 -18.95
N ALA A 389 10.91 31.40 -18.16
CA ALA A 389 11.96 32.33 -17.78
C ALA A 389 12.65 32.89 -19.04
N PRO A 390 12.99 34.19 -19.06
CA PRO A 390 13.56 34.84 -20.25
C PRO A 390 15.00 34.39 -20.52
N GLU A 391 15.73 33.98 -19.49
CA GLU A 391 17.10 33.49 -19.61
C GLU A 391 17.12 32.06 -20.13
N ILE A 392 18.03 31.79 -21.08
CA ILE A 392 18.28 30.46 -21.62
C ILE A 392 19.58 29.95 -21.06
N LEU A 393 19.49 28.94 -20.20
CA LEU A 393 20.63 28.27 -19.59
C LEU A 393 21.45 27.55 -20.67
N LYS A 394 22.78 27.50 -20.49
CA LYS A 394 23.63 26.68 -21.36
C LYS A 394 23.45 25.21 -21.01
N MET A 395 23.36 24.88 -19.72
CA MET A 395 23.12 23.53 -19.19
C MET A 395 22.04 23.58 -18.08
N PRO A 396 21.17 22.57 -17.95
CA PRO A 396 20.14 22.57 -16.90
C PRO A 396 20.71 22.61 -15.48
N SER A 397 21.92 22.08 -15.27
CA SER A 397 22.62 22.05 -13.98
C SER A 397 23.06 23.43 -13.48
N GLU A 398 22.95 24.47 -14.29
CA GLU A 398 23.27 25.85 -13.89
C GLU A 398 22.20 26.44 -12.96
N LEU A 399 20.95 25.99 -13.07
CA LEU A 399 19.84 26.48 -12.26
C LEU A 399 19.97 25.98 -10.82
N LYS A 400 20.05 26.91 -9.87
CA LYS A 400 20.04 26.58 -8.44
C LYS A 400 18.63 26.64 -7.85
N ALA A 401 18.43 25.95 -6.74
CA ALA A 401 17.13 25.89 -6.07
C ALA A 401 16.61 27.26 -5.62
N ASN A 402 17.49 28.14 -5.12
CA ASN A 402 17.12 29.51 -4.73
C ASN A 402 16.73 30.36 -5.94
N GLU A 403 17.45 30.22 -7.05
CA GLU A 403 17.14 30.91 -8.31
C GLU A 403 15.79 30.43 -8.88
N ALA A 404 15.51 29.12 -8.79
CA ALA A 404 14.22 28.56 -9.18
C ALA A 404 13.06 29.13 -8.35
N LEU A 405 13.25 29.27 -7.03
CA LEU A 405 12.25 29.89 -6.15
C LEU A 405 12.00 31.36 -6.50
N GLU A 406 13.06 32.14 -6.73
CA GLU A 406 12.93 33.55 -7.17
C GLU A 406 12.21 33.68 -8.51
N LEU A 407 12.41 32.73 -9.43
CA LEU A 407 11.72 32.70 -10.72
C LEU A 407 10.22 32.39 -10.55
N LEU A 408 9.86 31.44 -9.68
CA LEU A 408 8.46 31.15 -9.36
C LEU A 408 7.75 32.37 -8.75
N GLN A 409 8.40 33.08 -7.82
CA GLN A 409 7.88 34.34 -7.24
C GLN A 409 7.65 35.43 -8.30
N LYS A 410 8.35 35.37 -9.42
CA LYS A 410 8.18 36.28 -10.57
C LYS A 410 7.20 35.75 -11.63
N GLY A 411 6.60 34.59 -11.40
CA GLY A 411 5.59 33.99 -12.28
C GLY A 411 6.12 33.04 -13.34
N TYR A 412 7.38 32.61 -13.24
CA TYR A 412 7.99 31.67 -14.17
C TYR A 412 7.94 30.25 -13.60
N ALA A 413 7.32 29.32 -14.31
CA ALA A 413 7.26 27.90 -13.95
C ALA A 413 8.10 27.01 -14.86
N TYR A 414 8.72 27.58 -15.90
CA TYR A 414 9.49 26.86 -16.90
C TYR A 414 10.87 27.51 -17.10
N ALA A 415 11.92 26.71 -17.12
CA ALA A 415 13.29 27.12 -17.43
C ALA A 415 13.71 26.60 -18.81
N ARG A 416 14.37 27.45 -19.62
CA ARG A 416 14.89 27.06 -20.93
C ARG A 416 16.34 26.62 -20.83
N SER A 417 16.71 25.54 -21.51
CA SER A 417 18.12 25.14 -21.63
C SER A 417 18.48 24.65 -23.02
N LYS A 418 19.66 25.04 -23.52
CA LYS A 418 20.17 24.63 -24.84
C LYS A 418 20.54 23.14 -24.90
N ASN A 419 21.06 22.58 -23.82
CA ASN A 419 21.63 21.24 -23.80
C ASN A 419 20.97 20.38 -22.72
N ILE A 420 19.72 20.00 -22.96
CA ILE A 420 18.99 19.05 -22.09
C ILE A 420 19.53 17.63 -22.38
N PRO A 421 20.10 16.92 -21.39
CA PRO A 421 20.55 15.54 -21.60
C PRO A 421 19.40 14.66 -22.09
N SER A 422 19.65 13.81 -23.10
CA SER A 422 18.62 12.99 -23.75
C SER A 422 18.11 11.85 -22.86
N ASP A 423 18.94 11.40 -21.93
CA ASP A 423 18.70 10.34 -20.96
C ASP A 423 17.92 10.81 -19.72
N TRP A 424 17.80 12.13 -19.50
CA TRP A 424 16.98 12.65 -18.40
C TRP A 424 15.48 12.40 -18.66
N LEU A 425 14.82 11.75 -17.70
CA LEU A 425 13.39 11.45 -17.72
C LEU A 425 12.56 12.51 -16.99
N ASP A 426 13.15 13.13 -15.97
CA ASP A 426 12.54 14.15 -15.14
C ASP A 426 13.56 15.23 -14.75
N PHE A 427 13.09 16.32 -14.15
CA PHE A 427 13.97 17.38 -13.65
C PHE A 427 13.74 17.62 -12.15
N LYS A 428 14.82 17.72 -11.39
CA LYS A 428 14.80 17.77 -9.91
C LYS A 428 14.76 19.20 -9.35
N MET A 429 14.32 20.17 -10.15
CA MET A 429 14.09 21.54 -9.70
C MET A 429 12.59 21.87 -9.78
N PRO A 430 12.07 22.76 -8.91
CA PRO A 430 10.63 23.08 -8.80
C PRO A 430 10.09 23.91 -9.96
N MET A 431 10.52 23.61 -11.18
CA MET A 431 10.13 24.26 -12.43
C MET A 431 10.30 23.25 -13.55
N HIS A 432 9.46 23.29 -14.58
CA HIS A 432 9.66 22.44 -15.76
C HIS A 432 10.88 22.85 -16.57
N LEU A 433 11.51 21.89 -17.22
CA LEU A 433 12.61 22.15 -18.15
C LEU A 433 12.11 22.06 -19.58
N ILE A 434 12.39 23.07 -20.40
CA ILE A 434 11.94 23.13 -21.80
C ILE A 434 13.08 23.44 -22.77
N SER A 435 13.00 22.92 -24.00
CA SER A 435 13.95 23.30 -25.06
C SER A 435 13.79 24.77 -25.46
N PRO A 436 14.79 25.40 -26.13
CA PRO A 436 14.69 26.81 -26.51
C PRO A 436 13.53 27.10 -27.47
N GLY A 437 13.17 26.15 -28.33
CA GLY A 437 12.10 26.29 -29.32
C GLY A 437 10.71 25.85 -28.83
N TYR A 438 10.60 25.26 -27.63
CA TYR A 438 9.32 24.80 -27.11
C TYR A 438 8.37 25.98 -26.85
N GLU A 439 7.21 25.97 -27.49
CA GLU A 439 6.15 26.96 -27.26
C GLU A 439 5.25 26.49 -26.12
N LEU A 440 5.03 27.35 -25.12
CA LEU A 440 4.15 27.01 -24.01
C LEU A 440 2.69 27.08 -24.48
N PRO A 441 1.89 26.02 -24.27
CA PRO A 441 0.46 26.12 -24.51
C PRO A 441 -0.17 27.13 -23.54
N GLU A 442 -1.26 27.77 -23.94
CA GLU A 442 -2.09 28.51 -23.01
C GLU A 442 -2.60 27.56 -21.92
N LEU A 443 -2.68 28.05 -20.67
CA LEU A 443 -3.25 27.26 -19.59
C LEU A 443 -4.75 27.08 -19.81
N ASN A 444 -5.14 25.90 -20.27
CA ASN A 444 -6.51 25.42 -20.28
C ASN A 444 -6.65 24.33 -19.21
N LEU A 445 -7.29 24.65 -18.08
CA LEU A 445 -7.44 23.71 -16.97
C LEU A 445 -8.52 22.66 -17.30
N GLU A 446 -8.09 21.43 -17.51
CA GLU A 446 -8.97 20.28 -17.79
C GLU A 446 -8.43 18.98 -17.19
N VAL A 447 -9.31 17.98 -17.06
CA VAL A 447 -8.93 16.64 -16.61
C VAL A 447 -7.92 16.03 -17.58
N GLY A 448 -6.84 15.45 -17.04
CA GLY A 448 -5.81 14.76 -17.81
C GLY A 448 -4.59 15.60 -18.17
N ILE A 449 -4.56 16.91 -17.88
CA ILE A 449 -3.34 17.72 -18.06
C ILE A 449 -2.36 17.54 -16.90
N ASN A 450 -1.09 17.91 -17.12
CA ASN A 450 -0.14 18.06 -16.03
C ASN A 450 -0.54 19.26 -15.15
N PRO A 451 -0.73 19.08 -13.84
CA PRO A 451 -1.11 20.17 -12.96
C PRO A 451 0.10 21.06 -12.68
N THR A 452 0.17 22.17 -13.43
CA THR A 452 1.17 23.21 -13.24
C THR A 452 0.56 24.60 -13.39
N PHE A 453 0.53 25.36 -12.30
CA PHE A 453 0.02 26.73 -12.26
C PHE A 453 0.47 27.44 -10.97
N LEU A 454 0.28 28.75 -10.94
CA LEU A 454 0.61 29.61 -9.79
C LEU A 454 -0.68 30.10 -9.12
N LEU A 455 -0.63 30.30 -7.81
CA LEU A 455 -1.71 30.92 -7.05
C LEU A 455 -1.33 32.35 -6.71
N GLU A 456 -2.04 33.29 -7.33
CA GLU A 456 -1.85 34.72 -7.16
C GLU A 456 -2.84 35.29 -6.14
N LYS A 457 -2.37 36.13 -5.23
CA LYS A 457 -3.20 36.92 -4.33
C LYS A 457 -2.61 38.32 -4.18
N ASN A 458 -3.44 39.35 -4.34
CA ASN A 458 -3.03 40.76 -4.25
C ASN A 458 -1.84 41.12 -5.17
N GLY A 459 -1.74 40.53 -6.36
CA GLY A 459 -0.65 40.80 -7.30
C GLY A 459 0.65 40.02 -7.02
N LEU A 460 0.67 39.15 -6.01
CA LEU A 460 1.82 38.34 -5.62
C LEU A 460 1.55 36.86 -5.83
N TYR A 461 2.54 36.13 -6.35
CA TYR A 461 2.51 34.66 -6.37
C TYR A 461 3.00 34.15 -5.02
N GLU A 462 2.12 33.52 -4.25
CA GLU A 462 2.46 33.00 -2.92
C GLU A 462 2.64 31.48 -2.93
N TYR A 463 1.98 30.78 -3.85
CA TYR A 463 2.11 29.33 -4.00
C TYR A 463 2.28 28.94 -5.47
N ALA A 464 2.98 27.83 -5.69
CA ALA A 464 3.06 27.17 -6.97
C ALA A 464 2.59 25.72 -6.86
N ILE A 465 1.89 25.26 -7.88
CA ILE A 465 1.67 23.85 -8.13
C ILE A 465 2.56 23.50 -9.32
N ILE A 466 3.52 22.61 -9.12
CA ILE A 466 4.44 22.16 -10.17
C ILE A 466 4.38 20.65 -10.24
N ASN A 467 3.90 20.09 -11.36
CA ASN A 467 3.70 18.66 -11.50
C ASN A 467 2.91 18.06 -10.32
N GLY A 468 1.87 18.75 -9.85
CA GLY A 468 1.00 18.30 -8.75
C GLY A 468 1.63 18.34 -7.35
N PHE A 469 2.75 19.02 -7.19
CA PHE A 469 3.35 19.33 -5.89
C PHE A 469 3.04 20.78 -5.51
N LEU A 470 2.48 20.99 -4.32
CA LEU A 470 2.30 22.31 -3.74
C LEU A 470 3.64 22.81 -3.18
N ILE A 471 3.94 24.08 -3.43
CA ILE A 471 5.17 24.75 -3.00
C ILE A 471 4.78 26.11 -2.44
N ASP A 472 5.14 26.37 -1.18
CA ASP A 472 5.05 27.70 -0.56
C ASP A 472 6.22 28.55 -1.06
N LEU A 473 5.92 29.64 -1.77
CA LEU A 473 6.94 30.48 -2.40
C LEU A 473 7.63 31.42 -1.41
N LYS A 474 7.15 31.58 -0.18
CA LYS A 474 7.76 32.44 0.84
C LYS A 474 9.04 31.83 1.39
N ASN A 475 9.04 30.53 1.64
CA ASN A 475 10.13 29.78 2.28
C ASN A 475 10.64 28.62 1.42
N GLY A 476 9.98 28.30 0.31
CA GLY A 476 10.32 27.14 -0.53
C GLY A 476 9.90 25.81 0.10
N GLU A 477 9.06 25.81 1.12
CA GLU A 477 8.58 24.59 1.76
C GLU A 477 7.62 23.81 0.85
N GLY A 478 7.72 22.48 0.91
CA GLY A 478 6.90 21.56 0.14
C GLY A 478 7.57 20.21 -0.01
N ASN A 479 6.79 19.21 -0.42
CA ASN A 479 7.28 17.84 -0.65
C ASN A 479 7.66 17.57 -2.11
N PHE A 480 8.21 18.59 -2.80
CA PHE A 480 8.56 18.52 -4.21
C PHE A 480 9.54 17.36 -4.51
N LYS A 481 9.28 16.61 -5.58
CA LYS A 481 10.12 15.47 -6.00
C LYS A 481 10.70 15.63 -7.39
N ASN A 482 9.88 16.01 -8.36
CA ASN A 482 10.31 16.25 -9.73
C ASN A 482 9.31 17.08 -10.53
N SER A 483 9.82 17.64 -11.62
CA SER A 483 9.05 18.30 -12.67
C SER A 483 9.29 17.57 -14.01
N MET A 484 8.46 17.91 -14.99
CA MET A 484 8.53 17.40 -16.36
C MET A 484 9.64 18.07 -17.19
N ILE A 485 10.15 17.33 -18.17
CA ILE A 485 11.00 17.82 -19.26
C ILE A 485 10.18 17.82 -20.56
N TYR A 486 10.17 18.94 -21.29
CA TYR A 486 9.56 19.05 -22.61
C TYR A 486 10.61 19.44 -23.64
N ARG A 487 10.76 18.65 -24.72
CA ARG A 487 11.81 18.85 -25.72
C ARG A 487 11.24 19.42 -27.00
#